data_AF-A0A183A9B7-F1
#
_entry.id   AF-A0A183A9B7-F1
#
_cell.length_a   1.000
_cell.length_b   1.000
_cell.length_c   1.000
_cell.angle_alpha   90.00
_cell.angle_beta   90.00
_cell.angle_gamma   90.00
#
_symmetry.space_group_name_H-M   'P 1'
#
loop_
_entity.id
_entity.type
_entity.pdbx_description
1 polymer ?
#
loop_
_entity_poly.entity_id
_entity_poly.type
_entity_poly.pdbx_seq_one_letter_code
_entity_poly.pdbx_strand_id
1 'polypeptide(L)'
;MFICPLFRFPASFLSMEYESHWILGVIFTSLLVVSSAIATFVVTYQNEYGPAPIPLRRVVSFIGCLVASVLTLSVVYGVYGHLSGTAPMSNMTASIYAALSRISFTIGIGIVIYLCATSWTPVIRSILCFSAFRVLARLTFCAYILHPIIILFWHYSLKETINMDYVYMTFVLFAVWSMSYLLAILFSAGTEIPVISFESLNRRIRKAQ
;
A
#
# COMPACT_ATOMS: atom_id res chain seq x y z
N MET A 1 5.36 -7.58 -14.99
CA MET A 1 4.76 -8.52 -15.96
C MET A 1 4.19 -9.74 -15.24
N PHE A 2 3.18 -9.55 -14.38
CA PHE A 2 2.35 -10.65 -13.82
C PHE A 2 0.93 -10.14 -13.44
N ILE A 3 0.53 -9.00 -14.00
CA ILE A 3 -0.86 -8.56 -13.97
C ILE A 3 -1.32 -8.70 -15.43
N CYS A 4 -1.60 -9.93 -15.83
CA CYS A 4 -2.26 -10.25 -17.08
C CYS A 4 -3.78 -10.40 -16.82
N PRO A 5 -4.61 -10.29 -17.87
CA PRO A 5 -5.78 -9.42 -17.90
C PRO A 5 -7.08 -10.22 -17.72
N LEU A 6 -7.42 -10.56 -16.47
CA LEU A 6 -8.58 -11.41 -16.16
C LEU A 6 -9.64 -10.78 -15.25
N PHE A 7 -9.54 -9.48 -14.96
CA PHE A 7 -10.59 -8.74 -14.24
C PHE A 7 -11.42 -7.88 -15.20
N ARG A 8 -12.28 -8.51 -16.00
CA ARG A 8 -13.36 -7.81 -16.70
C ARG A 8 -14.59 -7.84 -15.79
N PHE A 9 -14.68 -6.91 -14.85
CA PHE A 9 -15.91 -6.68 -14.10
C PHE A 9 -17.04 -6.31 -15.09
N PRO A 10 -18.22 -6.91 -15.01
CA PRO A 10 -19.39 -6.48 -15.77
C PRO A 10 -19.96 -5.16 -15.21
N ALA A 11 -20.30 -4.26 -16.13
CA ALA A 11 -20.59 -2.85 -15.88
C ALA A 11 -21.87 -2.57 -15.04
N SER A 12 -22.73 -3.57 -14.81
CA SER A 12 -24.00 -3.41 -14.11
C SER A 12 -23.91 -3.56 -12.57
N PHE A 13 -22.91 -4.28 -12.06
CA PHE A 13 -22.65 -4.37 -10.62
C PHE A 13 -21.83 -3.16 -10.11
N LEU A 14 -21.13 -2.50 -11.03
CA LEU A 14 -20.31 -1.31 -10.83
C LEU A 14 -21.13 0.00 -10.92
N SER A 15 -22.46 -0.03 -10.85
CA SER A 15 -23.29 1.19 -10.89
C SER A 15 -24.15 1.40 -9.63
N MET A 16 -24.54 0.34 -8.90
CA MET A 16 -25.37 0.46 -7.68
C MET A 16 -24.59 0.50 -6.35
N GLU A 17 -23.48 -0.23 -6.20
CA GLU A 17 -22.54 -0.07 -5.06
C GLU A 17 -21.48 1.04 -5.32
N TYR A 18 -21.52 1.60 -6.52
CA TYR A 18 -20.56 2.53 -7.10
C TYR A 18 -20.78 4.00 -6.76
N GLU A 19 -21.92 4.47 -6.25
CA GLU A 19 -22.02 5.89 -5.86
C GLU A 19 -21.59 6.14 -4.41
N SER A 20 -21.71 5.17 -3.49
CA SER A 20 -21.44 5.42 -2.07
C SER A 20 -19.99 5.09 -1.66
N HIS A 21 -19.37 4.01 -2.16
CA HIS A 21 -18.10 3.50 -1.62
C HIS A 21 -16.82 4.18 -2.15
N TRP A 22 -16.77 4.64 -3.41
CA TRP A 22 -15.62 5.41 -3.89
C TRP A 22 -15.60 6.82 -3.30
N ILE A 23 -16.77 7.45 -3.13
CA ILE A 23 -16.89 8.74 -2.44
C ILE A 23 -16.46 8.54 -1.00
N LEU A 24 -16.90 7.47 -0.31
CA LEU A 24 -16.40 7.14 1.04
C LEU A 24 -14.89 6.90 1.07
N GLY A 25 -14.29 6.25 0.06
CA GLY A 25 -12.84 6.07 -0.03
C GLY A 25 -12.07 7.39 -0.27
N VAL A 26 -12.57 8.24 -1.17
CA VAL A 26 -12.02 9.58 -1.45
C VAL A 26 -12.23 10.51 -0.24
N ILE A 27 -13.37 10.42 0.44
CA ILE A 27 -13.70 11.15 1.67
C ILE A 27 -12.84 10.65 2.83
N PHE A 28 -12.66 9.34 3.00
CA PHE A 28 -11.83 8.75 4.06
C PHE A 28 -10.36 9.09 3.87
N THR A 29 -9.87 9.03 2.63
CA THR A 29 -8.48 9.40 2.31
C THR A 29 -8.25 10.90 2.37
N SER A 30 -9.17 11.73 1.89
CA SER A 30 -9.11 13.18 2.09
C SER A 30 -9.25 13.56 3.55
N LEU A 31 -10.07 12.87 4.36
CA LEU A 31 -10.14 13.03 5.82
C LEU A 31 -8.83 12.61 6.50
N LEU A 32 -8.14 11.57 6.04
CA LEU A 32 -6.85 11.15 6.59
C LEU A 32 -5.74 12.15 6.24
N VAL A 33 -5.74 12.68 5.01
CA VAL A 33 -4.83 13.74 4.56
C VAL A 33 -5.12 15.05 5.31
N VAL A 34 -6.39 15.41 5.46
CA VAL A 34 -6.83 16.57 6.24
C VAL A 34 -6.53 16.37 7.73
N SER A 35 -6.71 15.17 8.27
CA SER A 35 -6.36 14.84 9.67
C SER A 35 -4.85 14.90 9.91
N SER A 36 -4.02 14.45 8.97
CA SER A 36 -2.55 14.56 9.08
C SER A 36 -2.03 15.98 8.84
N ALA A 37 -2.67 16.74 7.95
CA ALA A 37 -2.45 18.17 7.75
C ALA A 37 -2.85 18.98 8.99
N ILE A 38 -4.03 18.71 9.54
CA ILE A 38 -4.55 19.32 10.78
C ILE A 38 -3.70 18.87 11.96
N ALA A 39 -3.25 17.62 12.07
CA ALA A 39 -2.37 17.20 13.17
C ALA A 39 -1.01 17.88 13.09
N THR A 40 -0.45 18.03 11.88
CA THR A 40 0.80 18.78 11.68
C THR A 40 0.60 20.27 12.01
N PHE A 41 -0.55 20.83 11.63
CA PHE A 41 -0.94 22.21 11.92
C PHE A 41 -1.21 22.44 13.42
N VAL A 42 -2.06 21.65 14.06
CA VAL A 42 -2.39 21.71 15.50
C VAL A 42 -1.17 21.50 16.37
N VAL A 43 -0.26 20.58 16.02
CA VAL A 43 1.02 20.40 16.73
C VAL A 43 1.96 21.60 16.54
N THR A 44 1.87 22.32 15.40
CA THR A 44 2.53 23.63 15.23
C THR A 44 1.84 24.79 15.97
N TYR A 45 0.54 24.70 16.28
CA TYR A 45 -0.16 25.70 17.10
C TYR A 45 0.04 25.48 18.60
N GLN A 46 0.15 24.22 19.06
CA GLN A 46 0.37 23.88 20.47
C GLN A 46 1.79 24.21 20.94
N ASN A 47 2.78 24.17 20.05
CA ASN A 47 4.14 24.67 20.33
C ASN A 47 4.25 26.13 19.90
N GLU A 48 3.76 27.04 20.74
CA GLU A 48 3.96 28.48 20.56
C GLU A 48 5.44 28.79 20.29
N TYR A 49 5.72 29.31 19.09
CA TYR A 49 6.91 30.12 18.83
C TYR A 49 6.43 31.36 18.08
N GLY A 50 6.74 32.54 18.64
CA GLY A 50 6.31 33.86 18.17
C GLY A 50 6.74 34.22 16.72
N PRO A 51 6.71 35.51 16.35
CA PRO A 51 6.75 36.00 14.96
C PRO A 51 8.13 35.83 14.29
N ALA A 52 8.57 34.59 14.08
CA ALA A 52 9.74 34.25 13.29
C ALA A 52 9.30 33.88 11.85
N PRO A 53 10.11 34.18 10.83
CA PRO A 53 9.81 33.79 9.45
C PRO A 53 9.64 32.28 9.38
N ILE A 54 8.53 31.85 8.76
CA ILE A 54 8.22 30.43 8.51
C ILE A 54 9.45 29.73 7.94
N PRO A 55 10.03 28.73 8.63
CA PRO A 55 11.20 28.05 8.11
C PRO A 55 10.80 27.27 6.85
N LEU A 56 11.46 27.56 5.74
CA LEU A 56 11.22 26.97 4.40
C LEU A 56 11.01 25.45 4.45
N ARG A 57 11.76 24.77 5.33
CA ARG A 57 11.66 23.33 5.63
C ARG A 57 10.24 22.84 5.94
N ARG A 58 9.42 23.64 6.63
CA ARG A 58 8.03 23.28 7.01
C ARG A 58 7.07 23.38 5.82
N VAL A 59 7.27 24.39 4.97
CA VAL A 59 6.47 24.58 3.74
C VAL A 59 6.77 23.45 2.74
N VAL A 60 8.04 23.09 2.55
CA VAL A 60 8.43 22.00 1.64
C VAL A 60 7.85 20.65 2.11
N SER A 61 7.76 20.43 3.42
CA SER A 61 7.15 19.22 3.98
C SER A 61 5.65 19.12 3.67
N PHE A 62 4.92 20.21 3.80
CA PHE A 62 3.48 20.23 3.52
C PHE A 62 3.20 20.03 2.03
N ILE A 63 3.93 20.76 1.18
CA ILE A 63 3.83 20.63 -0.28
C ILE A 63 4.21 19.21 -0.73
N GLY A 64 5.29 18.64 -0.19
CA GLY A 64 5.72 17.28 -0.51
C GLY A 64 4.66 16.23 -0.16
N CYS A 65 3.98 16.38 0.98
CA CYS A 65 2.90 15.48 1.38
C CYS A 65 1.67 15.60 0.45
N LEU A 66 1.28 16.82 0.09
CA LEU A 66 0.16 17.06 -0.84
C LEU A 66 0.45 16.49 -2.23
N VAL A 67 1.65 16.73 -2.76
CA VAL A 67 2.08 16.19 -4.06
C VAL A 67 2.08 14.67 -4.03
N ALA A 68 2.61 14.05 -2.96
CA ALA A 68 2.61 12.60 -2.82
C ALA A 68 1.19 12.00 -2.77
N SER A 69 0.25 12.62 -2.03
CA SER A 69 -1.13 12.16 -1.99
C SER A 69 -1.83 12.31 -3.34
N VAL A 70 -1.62 13.42 -4.05
CA VAL A 70 -2.23 13.64 -5.36
C VAL A 70 -1.72 12.60 -6.38
N LEU A 71 -0.41 12.33 -6.39
CA LEU A 71 0.18 11.34 -7.30
C LEU A 71 -0.35 9.93 -7.02
N THR A 72 -0.38 9.51 -5.75
CA THR A 72 -0.82 8.15 -5.39
C THR A 72 -2.33 7.96 -5.59
N LEU A 73 -3.16 8.96 -5.26
CA LEU A 73 -4.61 8.90 -5.45
C LEU A 73 -5.00 8.99 -6.92
N SER A 74 -4.33 9.83 -7.71
CA SER A 74 -4.58 9.94 -9.16
C SER A 74 -4.40 8.60 -9.86
N VAL A 75 -3.40 7.81 -9.45
CA VAL A 75 -3.20 6.45 -9.97
C VAL A 75 -4.36 5.55 -9.59
N VAL A 76 -4.73 5.49 -8.30
CA VAL A 76 -5.80 4.60 -7.85
C VAL A 76 -7.11 4.97 -8.56
N TYR A 77 -7.53 6.23 -8.49
CA TYR A 77 -8.82 6.68 -9.02
C TYR A 77 -8.87 6.88 -10.54
N GLY A 78 -7.72 6.99 -11.22
CA GLY A 78 -7.65 7.30 -12.65
C GLY A 78 -8.26 6.25 -13.58
N VAL A 79 -8.39 4.99 -13.15
CA VAL A 79 -9.00 3.91 -13.94
C VAL A 79 -10.49 3.72 -13.65
N TYR A 80 -11.00 4.24 -12.54
CA TYR A 80 -12.37 3.98 -12.10
C TYR A 80 -13.43 4.51 -13.07
N GLY A 81 -13.21 5.68 -13.68
CA GLY A 81 -14.15 6.25 -14.66
C GLY A 81 -14.27 5.45 -15.97
N HIS A 82 -13.30 4.59 -16.29
CA HIS A 82 -13.34 3.79 -17.52
C HIS A 82 -14.06 2.44 -17.32
N LEU A 83 -14.07 1.93 -16.09
CA LEU A 83 -14.73 0.66 -15.75
C LEU A 83 -16.27 0.77 -15.81
N SER A 84 -16.84 1.97 -15.67
CA SER A 84 -18.28 2.23 -15.73
C SER A 84 -18.89 2.17 -17.15
N GLY A 85 -18.10 1.83 -18.18
CA GLY A 85 -18.61 1.52 -19.53
C GLY A 85 -19.10 2.70 -20.36
N THR A 86 -18.93 3.94 -19.89
CA THR A 86 -19.46 5.16 -20.54
C THR A 86 -18.60 5.68 -21.70
N ALA A 87 -17.34 5.24 -21.83
CA ALA A 87 -16.52 5.53 -23.01
C ALA A 87 -15.40 4.49 -23.21
N PRO A 88 -15.22 3.92 -24.43
CA PRO A 88 -14.05 3.10 -24.74
C PRO A 88 -12.77 3.96 -24.67
N MET A 89 -11.77 3.53 -23.91
CA MET A 89 -10.48 4.22 -23.90
C MET A 89 -9.76 3.95 -25.22
N SER A 90 -9.17 5.01 -25.78
CA SER A 90 -8.20 4.85 -26.86
C SER A 90 -7.03 3.98 -26.38
N ASN A 91 -6.60 3.03 -27.21
CA ASN A 91 -5.46 2.14 -26.93
C ASN A 91 -4.18 2.92 -26.54
N MET A 92 -4.03 4.13 -27.05
CA MET A 92 -2.94 5.03 -26.69
C MET A 92 -3.01 5.47 -25.22
N THR A 93 -4.19 5.88 -24.74
CA THR A 93 -4.39 6.32 -23.35
C THR A 93 -4.19 5.16 -22.37
N ALA A 94 -4.70 3.97 -22.71
CA ALA A 94 -4.56 2.78 -21.87
C ALA A 94 -3.10 2.34 -21.69
N SER A 95 -2.31 2.35 -22.76
CA SER A 95 -0.90 1.96 -22.71
C SER A 95 -0.04 2.99 -21.95
N ILE A 96 -0.28 4.29 -22.16
CA ILE A 96 0.39 5.37 -21.42
C ILE A 96 0.05 5.26 -19.93
N TYR A 97 -1.22 5.07 -19.58
CA TYR A 97 -1.63 4.90 -18.19
C TYR A 97 -0.98 3.65 -17.55
N ALA A 98 -0.93 2.51 -18.27
CA ALA A 98 -0.31 1.29 -17.78
C ALA A 98 1.19 1.47 -17.49
N ALA A 99 1.89 2.29 -18.28
CA ALA A 99 3.30 2.59 -18.08
C ALA A 99 3.55 3.58 -16.92
N LEU A 100 2.77 4.66 -16.84
CA LEU A 100 3.01 5.75 -15.89
C LEU A 100 2.41 5.51 -14.50
N SER A 101 1.35 4.71 -14.39
CA SER A 101 0.65 4.44 -13.12
C SER A 101 1.59 3.92 -12.03
N ARG A 102 2.43 2.93 -12.35
CA ARG A 102 3.38 2.37 -11.39
C ARG A 102 4.47 3.36 -10.99
N ILE A 103 4.95 4.14 -11.95
CA ILE A 103 6.03 5.12 -11.75
C ILE A 103 5.53 6.23 -10.84
N SER A 104 4.37 6.82 -11.14
CA SER A 104 3.78 7.88 -10.33
C SER A 104 3.43 7.43 -8.91
N PHE A 105 2.90 6.21 -8.74
CA PHE A 105 2.68 5.63 -7.41
C PHE A 105 3.98 5.48 -6.62
N THR A 106 5.04 4.97 -7.26
CA THR A 106 6.36 4.79 -6.62
C THR A 106 7.00 6.12 -6.27
N ILE A 107 6.89 7.14 -7.14
CA ILE A 107 7.37 8.50 -6.87
C ILE A 107 6.63 9.10 -5.67
N GLY A 108 5.30 8.95 -5.61
CA GLY A 108 4.50 9.42 -4.49
C GLY A 108 4.96 8.82 -3.16
N ILE A 109 5.16 7.50 -3.10
CA ILE A 109 5.72 6.85 -1.90
C ILE A 109 7.16 7.30 -1.61
N GLY A 110 7.98 7.46 -2.65
CA GLY A 110 9.37 7.91 -2.52
C GLY A 110 9.50 9.30 -1.88
N ILE A 111 8.60 10.24 -2.23
CA ILE A 111 8.53 11.57 -1.62
C ILE A 111 8.23 11.44 -0.11
N VAL A 112 7.28 10.59 0.29
CA VAL A 112 6.96 10.36 1.71
C VAL A 112 8.16 9.80 2.47
N ILE A 113 8.86 8.81 1.89
CA ILE A 113 10.07 8.22 2.49
C ILE A 113 11.16 9.28 2.64
N TYR A 114 11.38 10.10 1.61
CA TYR A 114 12.36 11.19 1.65
C TYR A 114 12.04 12.21 2.76
N LEU A 115 10.78 12.62 2.90
CA LEU A 115 10.34 13.52 3.98
C LEU A 115 10.59 12.91 5.37
N CYS A 116 10.38 11.60 5.51
CA CYS A 116 10.65 10.87 6.76
C CYS A 116 12.16 10.80 7.05
N ALA A 117 12.99 10.59 6.03
CA ALA A 117 14.44 10.53 6.16
C ALA A 117 15.04 11.87 6.59
N THR A 118 14.55 12.98 6.05
CA THR A 118 15.08 14.32 6.36
C THR A 118 14.59 14.86 7.72
N SER A 119 13.76 14.11 8.45
CA SER A 119 13.16 14.46 9.75
C SER A 119 12.27 15.72 9.71
N TRP A 120 11.63 15.98 8.58
CA TRP A 120 10.77 17.16 8.39
C TRP A 120 9.37 16.92 8.97
N THR A 121 8.96 15.65 9.08
CA THR A 121 7.64 15.18 9.53
C THR A 121 7.73 14.30 10.78
N PRO A 122 7.82 14.87 12.00
CA PRO A 122 8.00 14.08 13.23
C PRO A 122 6.84 13.12 13.51
N VAL A 123 5.59 13.52 13.21
CA VAL A 123 4.39 12.69 13.42
C VAL A 123 4.40 11.47 12.48
N ILE A 124 4.54 11.70 11.17
CA ILE A 124 4.56 10.62 10.16
C ILE A 124 5.72 9.67 10.43
N ARG A 125 6.90 10.21 10.79
CA ARG A 125 8.06 9.40 11.16
C ARG A 125 7.78 8.49 12.36
N SER A 126 7.10 8.99 13.39
CA SER A 126 6.75 8.18 14.58
C SER A 126 5.85 7.01 14.22
N ILE A 127 4.82 7.26 13.39
CA ILE A 127 3.89 6.23 12.92
C ILE A 127 4.63 5.20 12.05
N LEU A 128 5.38 5.64 11.03
CA LEU A 128 6.06 4.72 10.10
C LEU A 128 7.23 3.95 10.75
N CYS A 129 7.92 4.56 11.71
CA CYS A 129 9.01 3.92 12.43
C CYS A 129 8.55 3.09 13.63
N PHE A 130 7.23 2.97 13.85
CA PHE A 130 6.68 2.17 14.94
C PHE A 130 7.11 0.70 14.80
N SER A 131 7.44 0.06 15.93
CA SER A 131 7.99 -1.30 15.97
C SER A 131 7.08 -2.34 15.33
N ALA A 132 5.76 -2.17 15.41
CA ALA A 132 4.81 -3.09 14.78
C ALA A 132 4.91 -3.07 13.24
N PHE A 133 5.18 -1.91 12.61
CA PHE A 133 5.36 -1.85 11.16
C PHE A 133 6.62 -2.57 10.71
N ARG A 134 7.64 -2.67 11.57
CA ARG A 134 8.85 -3.45 11.25
C ARG A 134 8.55 -4.93 11.11
N VAL A 135 7.71 -5.48 12.00
CA VAL A 135 7.25 -6.88 11.93
C VAL A 135 6.32 -7.07 10.73
N LEU A 136 5.36 -6.15 10.56
CA LEU A 136 4.39 -6.21 9.46
C LEU A 136 5.07 -6.18 8.09
N ALA A 137 6.11 -5.35 7.91
CA ALA A 137 6.85 -5.24 6.65
C ALA A 137 7.56 -6.56 6.27
N ARG A 138 8.05 -7.32 7.26
CA ARG A 138 8.63 -8.65 7.01
C ARG A 138 7.56 -9.65 6.64
N LEU A 139 6.43 -9.63 7.36
CA LEU A 139 5.32 -10.56 7.11
C LEU A 139 4.71 -10.34 5.72
N THR A 140 4.49 -9.09 5.32
CA THR A 140 3.97 -8.76 3.99
C THR A 140 4.95 -9.11 2.88
N PHE A 141 6.26 -9.01 3.13
CA PHE A 141 7.28 -9.47 2.19
C PHE A 141 7.24 -10.99 1.99
N CYS A 142 7.18 -11.77 3.08
CA CYS A 142 7.03 -13.22 2.99
C CYS A 142 5.72 -13.61 2.30
N ALA A 143 4.61 -12.95 2.64
CA ALA A 143 3.31 -13.16 2.00
C ALA A 143 3.37 -12.84 0.50
N TYR A 144 4.05 -11.77 0.10
CA TYR A 144 4.20 -11.38 -1.31
C TYR A 144 4.90 -12.45 -2.15
N ILE A 145 5.94 -13.10 -1.61
CA ILE A 145 6.65 -14.19 -2.32
C ILE A 145 5.79 -15.45 -2.41
N LEU A 146 5.07 -15.79 -1.34
CA LEU A 146 4.25 -17.01 -1.27
C LEU A 146 2.95 -16.90 -2.07
N HIS A 147 2.39 -15.70 -2.18
CA HIS A 147 1.14 -15.43 -2.88
C HIS A 147 1.09 -15.98 -4.32
N PRO A 148 2.06 -15.70 -5.22
CA PRO A 148 2.05 -16.27 -6.56
C PRO A 148 2.20 -17.80 -6.57
N ILE A 149 2.93 -18.39 -5.62
CA ILE A 149 3.09 -19.85 -5.50
C ILE A 149 1.73 -20.50 -5.20
N ILE A 150 0.96 -19.92 -4.27
CA ILE A 150 -0.37 -20.40 -3.88
C ILE A 150 -1.35 -20.26 -5.05
N ILE A 151 -1.34 -19.13 -5.75
CA ILE A 151 -2.19 -18.92 -6.94
C ILE A 151 -1.87 -19.95 -8.02
N LEU A 152 -0.59 -20.20 -8.30
CA LEU A 152 -0.17 -21.21 -9.27
C LEU A 152 -0.61 -22.61 -8.84
N PHE A 153 -0.41 -22.97 -7.58
CA PHE A 153 -0.85 -24.26 -7.04
C PHE A 153 -2.36 -24.46 -7.18
N TRP A 154 -3.14 -23.42 -6.87
CA TRP A 154 -4.59 -23.44 -7.09
C TRP A 154 -4.93 -23.65 -8.56
N HIS A 155 -4.27 -22.92 -9.46
CA HIS A 155 -4.51 -23.01 -10.90
C HIS A 155 -4.19 -24.40 -11.48
N TYR A 156 -3.09 -25.02 -11.04
CA TYR A 156 -2.75 -26.39 -11.45
C TYR A 156 -3.67 -27.47 -10.86
N SER A 157 -4.34 -27.18 -9.74
CA SER A 157 -5.27 -28.11 -9.09
C SER A 157 -6.65 -28.11 -9.77
N LEU A 158 -6.97 -27.08 -10.55
CA LEU A 158 -8.23 -27.00 -11.30
C LEU A 158 -8.20 -27.99 -12.47
N LYS A 159 -9.09 -28.98 -12.43
CA LYS A 159 -9.26 -29.98 -13.51
C LYS A 159 -10.36 -29.63 -14.50
N GLU A 160 -11.25 -28.71 -14.14
CA GLU A 160 -12.40 -28.29 -14.95
C GLU A 160 -12.53 -26.76 -14.98
N THR A 161 -13.21 -26.25 -16.01
CA THR A 161 -13.49 -24.82 -16.18
C THR A 161 -14.56 -24.38 -15.18
N ILE A 162 -14.11 -23.66 -14.16
CA ILE A 162 -14.96 -22.98 -13.18
C ILE A 162 -15.65 -21.77 -13.81
N ASN A 163 -16.96 -21.65 -13.58
CA ASN A 163 -17.71 -20.45 -13.93
C ASN A 163 -17.29 -19.29 -13.03
N MET A 164 -16.85 -18.19 -13.64
CA MET A 164 -16.30 -17.02 -12.95
C MET A 164 -17.43 -16.15 -12.39
N ASP A 165 -18.06 -16.62 -11.31
CA ASP A 165 -19.12 -15.90 -10.61
C ASP A 165 -18.53 -15.02 -9.48
N TYR A 166 -19.23 -13.96 -9.09
CA TYR A 166 -18.68 -12.95 -8.14
C TYR A 166 -18.46 -13.51 -6.74
N VAL A 167 -19.39 -14.35 -6.29
CA VAL A 167 -19.31 -15.01 -4.98
C VAL A 167 -18.07 -15.92 -4.94
N TYR A 168 -17.82 -16.64 -6.04
CA TYR A 168 -16.66 -17.49 -6.19
C TYR A 168 -15.35 -16.67 -6.18
N MET A 169 -15.29 -15.56 -6.92
CA MET A 169 -14.12 -14.67 -6.92
C MET A 169 -13.79 -14.10 -5.55
N THR A 170 -14.83 -13.67 -4.82
CA THR A 170 -14.68 -13.12 -3.47
C THR A 170 -14.16 -14.18 -2.52
N PHE A 171 -14.73 -15.39 -2.58
CA PHE A 171 -14.29 -16.52 -1.77
C PHE A 171 -12.83 -16.91 -2.06
N VAL A 172 -12.44 -17.02 -3.34
CA VAL A 172 -11.06 -17.33 -3.73
C VAL A 172 -10.09 -16.25 -3.26
N LEU A 173 -10.47 -14.97 -3.34
CA LEU A 173 -9.65 -13.87 -2.83
C LEU A 173 -9.38 -14.03 -1.33
N PHE A 174 -10.41 -14.25 -0.51
CA PHE A 174 -10.25 -14.45 0.93
C PHE A 174 -9.47 -15.72 1.26
N ALA A 175 -9.69 -16.81 0.51
CA ALA A 175 -8.97 -18.06 0.70
C ALA A 175 -7.47 -17.92 0.39
N VAL A 176 -7.12 -17.35 -0.77
CA VAL A 176 -5.71 -17.15 -1.14
C VAL A 176 -5.05 -16.15 -0.19
N TRP A 177 -5.74 -15.09 0.21
CA TRP A 177 -5.21 -14.10 1.15
C TRP A 177 -4.91 -14.72 2.52
N SER A 178 -5.88 -15.39 3.14
CA SER A 178 -5.71 -16.04 4.44
C SER A 178 -4.59 -17.09 4.41
N MET A 179 -4.55 -17.95 3.39
CA MET A 179 -3.50 -18.97 3.23
C MET A 179 -2.11 -18.33 3.06
N SER A 180 -2.00 -17.25 2.27
CA SER A 180 -0.72 -16.55 2.06
C SER A 180 -0.15 -16.02 3.37
N TYR A 181 -0.99 -15.43 4.24
CA TYR A 181 -0.56 -14.91 5.53
C TYR A 181 -0.23 -16.01 6.53
N LEU A 182 -1.00 -17.11 6.56
CA LEU A 182 -0.68 -18.27 7.41
C LEU A 182 0.69 -18.86 7.08
N LEU A 183 0.96 -19.11 5.79
CA LEU A 183 2.27 -19.62 5.34
C LEU A 183 3.40 -18.60 5.57
N ALA A 184 3.14 -17.29 5.41
CA ALA A 184 4.11 -16.25 5.68
C ALA A 184 4.54 -16.21 7.15
N ILE A 185 3.61 -16.43 8.09
CA ILE A 185 3.91 -16.52 9.53
C ILE A 185 4.83 -17.71 9.80
N LEU A 186 4.52 -18.88 9.25
CA LEU A 186 5.34 -20.09 9.40
C LEU A 186 6.75 -19.89 8.82
N PHE A 187 6.84 -19.30 7.64
CA PHE A 187 8.12 -19.03 6.98
C PHE A 187 8.96 -17.99 7.74
N SER A 188 8.34 -16.92 8.23
CA SER A 188 9.02 -15.92 9.07
C SER A 188 9.48 -16.54 10.39
N ALA A 189 8.65 -17.35 11.05
CA ALA A 189 9.03 -18.02 12.30
C ALA A 189 10.19 -19.00 12.09
N GLY A 190 10.16 -19.80 11.02
CA GLY A 190 11.21 -20.76 10.68
C GLY A 190 12.55 -20.12 10.36
N THR A 191 12.58 -18.86 9.90
CA THR A 191 13.82 -18.15 9.57
C THR A 191 14.33 -17.26 10.70
N GLU A 192 13.44 -16.59 11.44
CA GLU A 192 13.84 -15.65 12.50
C GLU A 192 14.32 -16.36 13.77
N ILE A 193 13.66 -17.44 14.22
CA ILE A 193 14.02 -18.19 15.43
C ILE A 193 15.46 -18.74 15.37
N PRO A 194 15.91 -19.43 14.31
CA PRO A 194 17.28 -19.93 14.25
C PRO A 194 18.30 -18.79 14.21
N VAL A 195 18.02 -17.71 13.47
CA VAL A 195 18.95 -16.57 13.33
C VAL A 195 19.19 -15.88 14.67
N ILE A 196 18.14 -15.66 15.46
CA ILE A 196 18.27 -15.06 16.80
C ILE A 196 19.09 -15.96 17.72
N SER A 197 18.88 -17.28 17.64
CA SER A 197 19.65 -18.27 18.41
C SER A 197 21.14 -18.20 18.06
N PHE A 198 21.48 -18.23 16.77
CA PHE A 198 22.87 -18.12 16.29
C PHE A 198 23.52 -16.79 16.71
N GLU A 199 22.80 -15.68 16.61
CA GLU A 199 23.35 -14.38 17.01
C GLU A 199 23.63 -14.34 18.53
N SER A 200 22.71 -14.85 19.34
CA SER A 200 22.87 -14.89 20.79
C SER A 200 24.05 -15.77 21.20
N LEU A 201 24.26 -16.89 20.51
CA LEU A 201 25.40 -17.79 20.73
C LEU A 201 26.72 -17.11 20.37
N ASN A 202 26.80 -16.48 19.20
CA ASN A 202 28.00 -15.77 18.74
C ASN A 202 28.39 -14.63 19.70
N ARG A 203 27.41 -13.87 20.22
CA ARG A 203 27.67 -12.83 21.23
C ARG A 203 28.21 -13.40 22.55
N ARG A 204 27.78 -14.61 22.95
CA ARG A 204 28.31 -15.28 24.16
C ARG A 204 29.76 -15.71 23.95
N ILE A 205 30.09 -16.28 22.79
CA ILE A 205 31.46 -16.68 22.44
C ILE A 205 32.41 -15.46 22.48
N ARG A 206 32.01 -14.33 21.87
CA ARG A 206 32.81 -13.09 21.88
C ARG A 206 33.05 -12.48 23.26
N LYS A 207 32.19 -12.72 24.24
CA LYS A 207 32.36 -12.20 25.61
C LYS A 207 33.25 -13.08 26.48
N ALA A 208 33.53 -14.31 26.05
CA ALA A 208 34.37 -15.27 26.77
C ALA A 208 35.85 -15.23 26.34
N GLN A 209 36.16 -14.53 25.23
CA GLN A 209 37.51 -14.14 24.83
C GLN A 209 37.85 -12.76 25.38
#